data_AF-A0A7C3GJR8-F1
#
_entry.id   AF-A0A7C3GJR8-F1
#
_cell.length_a   1.000
_cell.length_b   1.000
_cell.length_c   1.000
_cell.angle_alpha   90.00
_cell.angle_beta   90.00
_cell.angle_gamma   90.00
#
_symmetry.space_group_name_H-M   'P 1'
#
loop_
_entity.id
_entity.type
_entity.pdbx_description
1 polymer ?
#
loop_
_entity_poly.entity_id
_entity_poly.type
_entity_poly.pdbx_seq_one_letter_code
_entity_poly.pdbx_strand_id
1 'polypeptide(L)' 'MKLQELTPSEKILLAEELWDSVVSDGHLFPITEEQKKELDARLENYSIDPDAGDSWENVRKRISNL' A
#
# COMPACT_ATOMS: atom_id res chain seq x y z
N MET A 1 21.40 -8.98 11.92
CA MET A 1 21.48 -8.96 10.45
C MET A 1 21.61 -7.51 9.99
N LYS A 2 22.52 -7.18 9.07
CA LYS A 2 22.62 -5.82 8.53
C LYS A 2 21.79 -5.73 7.24
N LEU A 3 20.73 -4.92 7.25
CA LEU A 3 19.83 -4.71 6.09
C LEU A 3 20.56 -4.28 4.80
N GLN A 4 21.71 -3.61 4.94
CA GLN A 4 22.50 -3.14 3.80
C GLN A 4 23.17 -4.27 3.03
N GLU A 5 23.36 -5.44 3.65
CA GLU A 5 24.03 -6.60 3.07
C GLU A 5 23.07 -7.51 2.29
N LEU A 6 21.76 -7.25 2.39
CA LEU A 6 20.73 -8.01 1.68
C LEU A 6 20.64 -7.60 0.20
N THR A 7 20.50 -8.59 -0.66
CA THR A 7 20.08 -8.41 -2.06
C THR A 7 18.67 -7.82 -2.14
N PRO A 8 18.28 -7.22 -3.29
CA PRO A 8 16.92 -6.73 -3.47
C PRO A 8 15.85 -7.80 -3.20
N SER A 9 16.07 -9.04 -3.64
CA SER A 9 15.11 -10.14 -3.42
C SER A 9 14.98 -10.51 -1.95
N GLU A 10 16.09 -10.58 -1.20
CA GLU A 10 16.05 -10.83 0.25
C GLU A 10 15.38 -9.69 1.02
N LYS A 11 15.54 -8.43 0.56
CA LYS A 11 14.81 -7.30 1.13
C LYS A 11 13.31 -7.39 0.89
N ILE A 12 12.89 -7.86 -0.28
CA ILE A 12 11.47 -8.07 -0.60
C ILE A 12 10.89 -9.16 0.30
N LEU A 13 11.57 -10.31 0.41
CA LEU A 13 11.14 -11.41 1.28
C LEU A 13 11.08 -10.97 2.75
N LEU A 14 12.09 -10.26 3.24
CA LEU A 14 12.07 -9.73 4.60
C LEU A 14 10.92 -8.73 4.82
N ALA A 15 10.63 -7.88 3.83
CA ALA A 15 9.52 -6.94 3.94
C ALA A 15 8.17 -7.67 4.01
N GLU A 16 7.99 -8.74 3.25
CA GLU A 16 6.83 -9.61 3.29
C GLU A 16 6.70 -10.30 4.67
N GLU A 17 7.77 -10.94 5.16
CA GLU A 17 7.78 -11.60 6.47
C GLU A 17 7.46 -10.63 7.62
N LEU A 18 8.03 -9.42 7.57
CA LEU A 18 7.73 -8.37 8.56
C LEU A 18 6.28 -7.92 8.47
N TRP A 19 5.73 -7.79 7.26
CA TRP A 19 4.33 -7.42 7.07
C TRP A 19 3.39 -8.50 7.62
N ASP A 20 3.66 -9.77 7.33
CA ASP A 20 2.89 -10.90 7.84
C ASP A 20 2.94 -11.00 9.37
N SER A 21 4.07 -10.64 9.99
CA SER A 21 4.17 -10.60 11.46
C SER A 21 3.24 -9.55 12.08
N VAL A 22 3.10 -8.38 11.46
CA VAL A 22 2.22 -7.31 11.94
C VAL A 22 0.75 -7.70 11.83
N VAL A 23 0.38 -8.39 10.75
CA VAL A 23 -0.97 -8.95 10.57
C VAL A 23 -1.25 -10.03 11.62
N SER A 24 -0.26 -10.90 11.88
CA SER A 24 -0.36 -12.01 12.83
C SER A 24 -0.46 -11.55 14.29
N ASP A 25 0.11 -10.39 14.63
CA ASP A 25 0.03 -9.78 15.96
C ASP A 25 -1.39 -9.27 16.30
N GLY A 26 -2.35 -9.37 15.38
CA GLY A 26 -3.79 -9.28 15.67
C GLY A 26 -4.30 -7.90 16.10
N HIS A 27 -3.42 -6.90 16.20
CA HIS A 27 -3.77 -5.49 16.37
C HIS A 27 -4.22 -4.84 15.07
N LEU A 28 -5.05 -5.55 14.31
CA LEU A 28 -5.72 -5.00 13.15
C LEU A 28 -6.81 -4.07 13.66
N PHE A 29 -6.60 -2.77 13.46
CA PHE A 29 -7.64 -1.78 13.74
C PHE A 29 -8.87 -2.13 12.90
N PRO A 30 -10.07 -2.21 13.50
CA PRO A 30 -11.27 -2.45 12.73
C PRO A 30 -11.43 -1.33 11.70
N ILE A 31 -11.57 -1.70 10.43
CA ILE A 31 -11.92 -0.77 9.37
C ILE A 31 -13.34 -0.26 9.68
N THR A 32 -13.53 1.07 9.68
CA THR A 32 -14.85 1.65 9.91
C THR A 32 -15.74 1.44 8.68
N GLU A 33 -17.06 1.48 8.86
CA GLU A 33 -17.99 1.36 7.74
C GLU A 33 -17.79 2.46 6.68
N GLU A 34 -17.39 3.66 7.11
CA GLU A 34 -17.06 4.76 6.20
C GLU A 34 -15.82 4.45 5.36
N GLN A 35 -14.78 3.86 5.97
CA GLN A 35 -13.58 3.46 5.26
C GLN A 35 -13.89 2.33 4.26
N LYS A 36 -14.70 1.35 4.65
CA LYS A 36 -15.13 0.27 3.75
C LYS A 36 -15.91 0.80 2.56
N LYS A 37 -16.86 1.70 2.80
CA LYS A 37 -17.65 2.35 1.74
C LYS A 37 -16.77 3.13 0.76
N GLU A 38 -15.76 3.84 1.25
CA GLU A 38 -14.81 4.55 0.39
C GLU A 38 -13.99 3.58 -0.48
N LEU A 39 -13.55 2.45 0.08
CA LEU A 39 -12.83 1.42 -0.69
C LEU A 39 -13.72 0.81 -1.78
N ASP A 40 -14.97 0.48 -1.47
CA ASP A 40 -15.94 -0.06 -2.44
C ASP A 40 -16.19 0.95 -3.58
N ALA A 41 -16.37 2.24 -3.25
CA ALA A 41 -16.55 3.29 -4.25
C ALA A 41 -15.33 3.47 -5.16
N ARG A 42 -14.11 3.38 -4.62
CA ARG A 42 -12.88 3.44 -5.41
C ARG A 42 -12.73 2.25 -6.35
N LEU A 43 -13.10 1.05 -5.90
CA LEU A 43 -13.07 -0.15 -6.73
C LEU A 43 -14.08 -0.06 -7.88
N GLU A 44 -15.28 0.44 -7.62
CA GLU A 44 -16.29 0.67 -8.66
C GLU A 44 -15.81 1.71 -9.68
N ASN A 45 -15.26 2.85 -9.22
CA ASN A 45 -14.70 3.87 -10.11
C ASN A 45 -13.56 3.33 -10.96
N TYR A 46 -12.65 2.53 -10.40
CA TYR A 46 -11.57 1.89 -11.15
C TYR A 46 -12.07 0.88 -12.17
N SER A 47 -13.17 0.18 -11.86
CA SER A 47 -13.80 -0.76 -12.80
C SER A 47 -14.42 -0.04 -14.00
N ILE A 48 -14.87 1.19 -13.81
CA ILE A 48 -15.42 2.05 -14.88
C ILE A 48 -14.30 2.70 -15.69
N ASP A 49 -13.26 3.20 -15.02
CA ASP A 49 -12.11 3.85 -15.64
C ASP A 49 -10.79 3.41 -14.98
N PRO A 50 -10.13 2.38 -15.54
CA PRO A 50 -8.85 1.89 -15.02
C PRO A 50 -7.71 2.91 -15.12
N ASP A 51 -7.83 3.89 -16.01
CA ASP A 51 -6.79 4.89 -16.28
C ASP A 51 -7.02 6.20 -15.49
N ALA A 52 -8.06 6.25 -14.64
CA ALA A 52 -8.33 7.39 -13.76
C ALA A 52 -7.22 7.64 -12.72
N GLY A 53 -6.37 6.64 -12.48
CA GLY A 53 -5.18 6.75 -11.63
C GLY A 53 -4.03 7.49 -12.31
N ASP A 54 -3.00 7.82 -11.53
CA ASP A 54 -1.77 8.39 -12.08
C ASP A 54 -0.56 7.69 -11.46
N SER A 55 0.56 7.70 -12.18
CA SER A 55 1.79 7.06 -11.70
C SER A 55 2.24 7.72 -10.39
N TRP A 56 2.87 6.92 -9.52
CA TRP A 56 3.45 7.46 -8.27
C TRP A 56 4.44 8.58 -8.55
N GLU A 57 5.18 8.53 -9.66
CA GLU A 57 6.09 9.61 -10.04
C GLU A 57 5.36 10.94 -10.26
N ASN A 58 4.23 10.92 -11.00
CA ASN A 58 3.43 12.11 -11.26
C ASN A 58 2.73 12.61 -9.99
N VAL A 59 2.17 11.70 -9.18
CA VAL A 59 1.58 12.05 -7.88
C VAL A 59 2.63 12.70 -6.98
N ARG A 60 3.81 12.11 -6.88
CA ARG A 60 4.94 12.63 -6.09
C ARG A 60 5.34 14.01 -6.58
N LYS A 61 5.48 14.23 -7.88
CA LYS A 61 5.77 15.56 -8.45
C LYS A 61 4.71 16.60 -8.03
N ARG A 62 3.42 16.24 -8.02
CA ARG A 62 2.34 17.14 -7.58
C ARG A 62 2.46 17.50 -6.09
N ILE A 63 2.68 16.52 -5.22
CA ILE A 63 2.66 16.73 -3.76
C ILE A 63 4.00 17.24 -3.18
N SER A 64 5.11 17.07 -3.90
CA SER A 64 6.44 17.53 -3.46
C SER A 64 6.75 18.97 -3.86
N ASN A 65 5.95 19.56 -4.75
CA ASN A 65 6.01 20.97 -5.13
C ASN A 65 5.04 21.84 -4.30
N LEU A 66 4.53 21.31 -3.18
CA LEU A 66 3.78 22.04 -2.16
C LEU A 66 4.73 22.57 -1.07
#